data_AF-A0A2X0PBU2-F1
#
_entry.id   AF-A0A2X0PBU2-F1
#
_cell.length_a   1.000
_cell.length_b   1.000
_cell.length_c   1.000
_cell.angle_alpha   90.00
_cell.angle_beta   90.00
_cell.angle_gamma   90.00
#
_symmetry.space_group_name_H-M   'P 1'
#
loop_
_entity.id
_entity.type
_entity.pdbx_description
1 polymer ?
#
loop_
_entity_poly.entity_id
_entity_poly.type
_entity_poly.pdbx_seq_one_letter_code
_entity_poly.pdbx_strand_id
1 'polypeptide(L)'
;MTSSSSSSTSATQAKVLSIIRQRCETVLQAGTSEPGFGWQQAASCRLGDVQVSGVDLAEDDEEDTAPRKGAQALTTVELEVDDGMCNLSGNAHGGFLAWLIDHCSSLSLIALAGHGRWATSGVSTNLTVNYISAAPSGTPLKVVTRVLQQSKTSSLLETRVEHAETGRLIAFGTHVKQDTPSLMIKWPKGAAKL
;
A
#
# COMPACT_ATOMS: atom_id res chain seq x y z
N MET A 1 -18.66 -35.71 -13.91
CA MET A 1 -17.24 -35.29 -13.82
C MET A 1 -17.18 -33.79 -14.12
N THR A 2 -17.44 -32.93 -13.13
CA THR A 2 -17.45 -31.45 -13.32
C THR A 2 -17.14 -30.68 -12.02
N SER A 3 -16.34 -31.26 -11.11
CA SER A 3 -16.04 -30.64 -9.81
C SER A 3 -14.57 -30.21 -9.64
N SER A 4 -13.75 -30.27 -10.70
CA SER A 4 -12.30 -30.02 -10.65
C SER A 4 -11.86 -28.62 -11.09
N SER A 5 -12.75 -27.79 -11.65
CA SER A 5 -12.42 -26.45 -12.15
C SER A 5 -12.57 -25.32 -11.13
N SER A 6 -13.42 -25.50 -10.11
CA SER A 6 -13.64 -24.50 -9.05
C SER A 6 -12.53 -24.50 -8.00
N SER A 7 -11.97 -25.67 -7.67
CA SER A 7 -10.89 -25.82 -6.69
C SER A 7 -9.55 -25.28 -7.20
N SER A 8 -9.23 -25.48 -8.48
CA SER A 8 -8.02 -24.94 -9.10
C SER A 8 -8.06 -23.42 -9.21
N THR A 9 -9.21 -22.85 -9.61
CA THR A 9 -9.41 -21.39 -9.68
C THR A 9 -9.25 -20.73 -8.30
N SER A 10 -9.79 -21.34 -7.24
CA SER A 10 -9.64 -20.85 -5.87
C SER A 10 -8.19 -20.93 -5.37
N ALA A 11 -7.46 -21.98 -5.72
CA ALA A 11 -6.05 -22.14 -5.34
C ALA A 11 -5.15 -21.11 -6.05
N THR A 12 -5.39 -20.87 -7.34
CA THR A 12 -4.69 -19.82 -8.10
C THR A 12 -4.93 -18.44 -7.51
N GLN A 13 -6.17 -18.09 -7.19
CA GLN A 13 -6.50 -16.81 -6.56
C GLN A 13 -5.86 -16.66 -5.17
N ALA A 14 -5.79 -17.74 -4.39
CA ALA A 14 -5.06 -17.73 -3.12
C ALA A 14 -3.55 -17.48 -3.32
N LYS A 15 -2.94 -18.07 -4.36
CA LYS A 15 -1.53 -17.83 -4.71
C LYS A 15 -1.29 -16.38 -5.13
N VAL A 16 -2.14 -15.82 -5.99
CA VAL A 16 -2.09 -14.40 -6.39
C VAL A 16 -2.13 -13.49 -5.16
N LEU A 17 -3.11 -13.71 -4.27
CA LEU A 17 -3.23 -12.91 -3.06
C LEU A 17 -2.02 -13.07 -2.13
N SER A 18 -1.46 -14.27 -2.00
CA SER A 18 -0.25 -14.51 -1.21
C SER A 18 0.93 -13.69 -1.72
N ILE A 19 1.19 -13.70 -3.05
CA ILE A 19 2.27 -12.92 -3.66
C ILE A 19 2.06 -11.43 -3.38
N ILE A 20 0.86 -10.93 -3.64
CA ILE A 20 0.51 -9.52 -3.46
C ILE A 20 0.67 -9.07 -2.00
N ARG A 21 0.20 -9.87 -1.04
CA ARG A 21 0.36 -9.58 0.39
C ARG A 21 1.83 -9.54 0.79
N GLN A 22 2.63 -10.51 0.35
CA GLN A 22 4.07 -10.53 0.63
C GLN A 22 4.78 -9.27 0.08
N ARG A 23 4.42 -8.82 -1.13
CA ARG A 23 4.95 -7.57 -1.70
C ARG A 23 4.54 -6.34 -0.88
N CYS A 24 3.27 -6.27 -0.50
CA CYS A 24 2.77 -5.17 0.35
C CYS A 24 3.46 -5.14 1.71
N GLU A 25 3.66 -6.30 2.37
CA GLU A 25 4.38 -6.38 3.65
C GLU A 25 5.84 -5.94 3.47
N THR A 26 6.49 -6.42 2.41
CA THR A 26 7.87 -6.03 2.08
C THR A 26 7.99 -4.52 1.91
N VAL A 27 7.07 -3.88 1.17
CA VAL A 27 7.10 -2.43 0.92
C VAL A 27 6.68 -1.63 2.15
N LEU A 28 5.69 -2.11 2.92
CA LEU A 28 5.30 -1.50 4.18
C LEU A 28 6.50 -1.41 5.12
N GLN A 29 7.36 -2.43 5.10
CA GLN A 29 8.60 -2.51 5.87
C GLN A 29 9.86 -2.15 5.04
N ALA A 30 9.73 -1.57 3.84
CA ALA A 30 10.88 -1.18 3.02
C ALA A 30 11.45 0.15 3.52
N GLY A 31 12.77 0.32 3.39
CA GLY A 31 13.48 1.48 3.95
C GLY A 31 13.92 1.29 5.41
N THR A 32 13.90 0.04 5.89
CA THR A 32 14.17 -0.32 7.29
C THR A 32 15.61 -0.62 7.69
N SER A 33 16.56 -0.32 6.82
CA SER A 33 17.97 -0.63 7.06
C SER A 33 18.66 0.28 8.08
N GLU A 34 18.11 1.46 8.38
CA GLU A 34 18.68 2.44 9.32
C GLU A 34 17.55 3.18 10.09
N PRO A 35 17.78 3.59 11.35
CA PRO A 35 16.76 4.24 12.19
C PRO A 35 16.52 5.70 11.75
N GLY A 36 15.73 5.88 10.70
CA GLY A 36 15.21 7.19 10.25
C GLY A 36 13.74 7.41 10.62
N PHE A 37 13.22 8.61 10.32
CA PHE A 37 11.80 8.92 10.57
C PHE A 37 10.86 7.88 9.95
N GLY A 38 10.94 7.67 8.63
CA GLY A 38 10.06 6.72 7.94
C GLY A 38 10.18 5.28 8.45
N TRP A 39 11.37 4.89 8.91
CA TRP A 39 11.59 3.58 9.53
C TRP A 39 10.77 3.39 10.81
N GLN A 40 10.88 4.35 11.73
CA GLN A 40 10.20 4.30 13.02
C GLN A 40 8.68 4.26 12.81
N GLN A 41 8.17 5.05 11.86
CA GLN A 41 6.75 5.08 11.57
C GLN A 41 6.26 3.76 10.93
N ALA A 42 7.04 3.19 10.00
CA ALA A 42 6.72 1.91 9.37
C ALA A 42 6.68 0.73 10.35
N ALA A 43 7.56 0.74 11.37
CA ALA A 43 7.60 -0.29 12.40
C ALA A 43 6.30 -0.36 13.23
N SER A 44 5.59 0.75 13.40
CA SER A 44 4.30 0.82 14.11
C SER A 44 3.11 0.39 13.25
N CYS A 45 3.31 0.21 11.94
CA CYS A 45 2.25 -0.12 10.98
C CYS A 45 2.09 -1.64 10.78
N ARG A 46 0.86 -2.12 10.69
CA ARG A 46 0.52 -3.51 10.35
C ARG A 46 -0.35 -3.56 9.11
N LEU A 47 -0.03 -4.46 8.19
CA LEU A 47 -0.86 -4.68 7.01
C LEU A 47 -2.16 -5.38 7.41
N GLY A 48 -3.29 -4.74 7.12
CA GLY A 48 -4.62 -5.29 7.29
C GLY A 48 -5.07 -6.06 6.05
N ASP A 49 -6.31 -5.80 5.62
CA ASP A 49 -6.91 -6.43 4.46
C ASP A 49 -6.28 -5.93 3.14
N VAL A 50 -6.17 -6.84 2.17
CA VAL A 50 -5.71 -6.56 0.81
C VAL A 50 -6.70 -7.19 -0.15
N GLN A 51 -7.45 -6.36 -0.87
CA GLN A 51 -8.44 -6.79 -1.84
C GLN A 51 -7.97 -6.41 -3.23
N VAL A 52 -8.00 -7.38 -4.15
CA VAL A 52 -7.66 -7.15 -5.56
C VAL A 52 -8.71 -7.77 -6.47
N SER A 53 -8.87 -7.19 -7.65
CA SER A 53 -9.71 -7.74 -8.71
C SER A 53 -9.04 -7.55 -10.06
N GLY A 54 -9.25 -8.51 -10.97
CA GLY A 54 -8.64 -8.46 -12.30
C GLY A 54 -7.13 -8.70 -12.31
N VAL A 55 -6.61 -9.45 -11.34
CA VAL A 55 -5.19 -9.84 -11.27
C VAL A 55 -5.07 -11.35 -11.41
N ASP A 56 -4.23 -11.78 -12.34
CA ASP A 56 -3.94 -13.19 -12.61
C ASP A 56 -2.47 -13.50 -12.24
N LEU A 57 -2.06 -14.77 -12.26
CA LEU A 57 -0.63 -15.11 -12.22
C LEU A 57 0.02 -14.79 -13.57
N ALA A 58 1.29 -14.40 -13.57
CA ALA A 58 2.03 -14.28 -14.82
C ALA A 58 2.25 -15.67 -15.45
N GLU A 59 2.11 -15.76 -16.77
CA GLU A 59 2.24 -17.04 -17.50
C GLU A 59 3.70 -17.53 -17.52
N ASP A 60 4.65 -16.61 -17.57
CA ASP A 60 6.09 -16.87 -17.71
C ASP A 60 6.84 -16.84 -16.36
N ASP A 61 6.18 -16.43 -15.27
CA ASP A 61 6.78 -16.31 -13.93
C ASP A 61 5.74 -16.62 -12.84
N GLU A 62 5.89 -17.78 -12.20
CA GLU A 62 4.98 -18.25 -11.15
C GLU A 62 5.07 -17.46 -9.84
N GLU A 63 6.06 -16.59 -9.68
CA GLU A 63 6.24 -15.68 -8.54
C GLU A 63 5.80 -14.24 -8.85
N ASP A 64 5.34 -13.97 -10.09
CA ASP A 64 4.78 -12.68 -10.51
C ASP A 64 3.27 -12.72 -10.78
N THR A 65 2.67 -11.54 -10.78
CA THR A 65 1.27 -11.31 -11.06
C THR A 65 1.11 -10.51 -12.35
N ALA A 66 -0.01 -10.72 -13.04
CA ALA A 66 -0.37 -10.05 -14.28
C ALA A 66 -1.69 -9.29 -14.10
N PRO A 67 -1.65 -8.01 -13.68
CA PRO A 67 -2.85 -7.17 -13.61
C PRO A 67 -3.42 -6.92 -15.02
N ARG A 68 -4.71 -7.21 -15.20
CA ARG A 68 -5.44 -6.90 -16.43
C ARG A 68 -5.79 -5.41 -16.52
N LYS A 69 -6.17 -4.96 -17.72
CA LYS A 69 -6.72 -3.62 -17.91
C LYS A 69 -7.96 -3.45 -17.02
N GLY A 70 -7.94 -2.44 -16.16
CA GLY A 70 -9.03 -2.16 -15.23
C GLY A 70 -8.95 -2.94 -13.91
N ALA A 71 -7.83 -3.61 -13.63
CA ALA A 71 -7.59 -4.19 -12.31
C ALA A 71 -7.72 -3.12 -11.21
N GLN A 72 -8.24 -3.53 -10.05
CA GLN A 72 -8.42 -2.65 -8.89
C GLN A 72 -7.77 -3.26 -7.66
N ALA A 73 -7.30 -2.40 -6.77
CA ALA A 73 -6.76 -2.77 -5.48
C ALA A 73 -7.27 -1.84 -4.38
N LEU A 74 -7.49 -2.43 -3.21
CA LEU A 74 -7.73 -1.75 -1.95
C LEU A 74 -6.82 -2.38 -0.89
N THR A 75 -6.09 -1.55 -0.16
CA THR A 75 -5.21 -2.00 0.93
C THR A 75 -5.56 -1.27 2.21
N THR A 76 -5.56 -1.99 3.32
CA THR A 76 -5.73 -1.45 4.67
C THR A 76 -4.44 -1.55 5.47
N VAL A 77 -4.10 -0.51 6.22
CA VAL A 77 -3.01 -0.52 7.22
C VAL A 77 -3.57 -0.06 8.56
N GLU A 78 -3.15 -0.71 9.64
CA GLU A 78 -3.57 -0.40 11.00
C GLU A 78 -2.37 0.00 11.86
N LEU A 79 -2.57 0.96 12.75
CA LEU A 79 -1.58 1.43 13.71
C LEU A 79 -2.27 2.16 14.86
N GLU A 80 -1.54 2.43 15.93
CA GLU A 80 -1.96 3.33 17.02
C GLU A 80 -1.06 4.57 17.02
N VAL A 81 -1.62 5.75 17.24
CA VAL A 81 -0.83 6.99 17.32
C VAL A 81 0.01 6.95 18.59
N ASP A 82 1.33 7.10 18.48
CA ASP A 82 2.22 7.26 19.62
C ASP A 82 2.58 8.74 19.88
N ASP A 83 3.19 9.01 21.04
CA ASP A 83 3.61 10.37 21.41
C ASP A 83 4.67 10.95 20.45
N GLY A 84 5.51 10.11 19.84
CA GLY A 84 6.51 10.50 18.85
C GLY A 84 5.92 10.91 17.49
N MET A 85 4.68 10.49 17.21
CA MET A 85 3.89 10.91 16.05
C MET A 85 3.17 12.24 16.27
N CYS A 86 3.14 12.76 17.49
CA CYS A 86 2.31 13.90 17.87
C CYS A 86 2.98 15.26 17.63
N ASN A 87 2.14 16.28 17.45
CA ASN A 87 2.50 17.69 17.52
C ASN A 87 2.47 18.20 18.98
N LEU A 88 2.79 19.48 19.17
CA LEU A 88 2.82 20.14 20.49
C LEU A 88 1.48 20.08 21.26
N SER A 89 0.36 19.87 20.56
CA SER A 89 -0.97 19.74 21.16
C SER A 89 -1.37 18.29 21.46
N GLY A 90 -0.43 17.33 21.35
CA GLY A 90 -0.66 15.91 21.66
C GLY A 90 -1.51 15.17 20.61
N ASN A 91 -1.63 15.73 19.40
CA ASN A 91 -2.37 15.11 18.29
C ASN A 91 -1.42 14.72 17.16
N ALA A 92 -1.75 13.67 16.41
CA ALA A 92 -1.01 13.22 15.24
C ALA A 92 -0.58 14.40 14.36
N HIS A 93 0.73 14.54 14.17
CA HIS A 93 1.31 15.66 13.45
C HIS A 93 0.87 15.62 11.99
N GLY A 94 0.58 16.78 11.39
CA GLY A 94 0.12 16.85 10.00
C GLY A 94 1.11 16.19 9.03
N GLY A 95 2.41 16.43 9.23
CA GLY A 95 3.49 15.77 8.50
C GLY A 95 3.53 14.24 8.66
N PHE A 96 3.16 13.71 9.83
CA PHE A 96 3.04 12.27 10.04
C PHE A 96 1.84 11.70 9.26
N LEU A 97 0.68 12.36 9.32
CA LEU A 97 -0.49 11.94 8.54
C LEU A 97 -0.24 12.01 7.03
N ALA A 98 0.50 13.02 6.56
CA ALA A 98 0.91 13.12 5.16
C ALA A 98 1.85 11.98 4.76
N TRP A 99 2.83 11.65 5.61
CA TRP A 99 3.72 10.49 5.41
C TRP A 99 2.91 9.19 5.37
N LEU A 100 1.95 9.02 6.27
CA LEU A 100 1.12 7.82 6.35
C LEU A 100 0.32 7.62 5.06
N ILE A 101 -0.24 8.70 4.50
CA ILE A 101 -0.94 8.67 3.21
C ILE A 101 0.05 8.33 2.07
N ASP A 102 1.20 9.00 1.99
CA ASP A 102 2.21 8.73 0.96
C ASP A 102 2.66 7.26 0.98
N HIS A 103 3.03 6.77 2.16
CA HIS A 103 3.52 5.41 2.36
C HIS A 103 2.44 4.36 2.09
N CYS A 104 1.27 4.46 2.73
CA CYS A 104 0.20 3.47 2.56
C CYS A 104 -0.42 3.49 1.16
N SER A 105 -0.41 4.62 0.47
CA SER A 105 -0.91 4.67 -0.92
C SER A 105 -0.06 3.83 -1.88
N SER A 106 1.24 3.75 -1.62
CA SER A 106 2.20 2.99 -2.41
C SER A 106 1.88 1.48 -2.42
N LEU A 107 1.28 0.96 -1.35
CA LEU A 107 0.91 -0.46 -1.23
C LEU A 107 -0.16 -0.87 -2.24
N SER A 108 -1.16 -0.03 -2.50
CA SER A 108 -2.20 -0.36 -3.48
C SER A 108 -1.66 -0.37 -4.92
N LEU A 109 -0.61 0.40 -5.22
CA LEU A 109 0.10 0.30 -6.51
C LEU A 109 0.92 -0.98 -6.61
N ILE A 110 1.59 -1.36 -5.53
CA ILE A 110 2.37 -2.61 -5.45
C ILE A 110 1.46 -3.83 -5.56
N ALA A 111 0.24 -3.76 -5.04
CA ALA A 111 -0.78 -4.80 -5.23
C ALA A 111 -1.20 -4.97 -6.70
N LEU A 112 -0.95 -3.96 -7.54
CA LEU A 112 -1.17 -3.98 -8.99
C LEU A 112 0.15 -3.90 -9.78
N ALA A 113 1.28 -4.27 -9.16
CA ALA A 113 2.55 -4.41 -9.87
C ALA A 113 2.60 -5.75 -10.62
N GLY A 114 3.34 -5.77 -11.73
CA GLY A 114 3.47 -6.95 -12.56
C GLY A 114 4.13 -6.65 -13.90
N HIS A 115 4.78 -7.66 -14.48
CA HIS A 115 5.51 -7.54 -15.75
C HIS A 115 6.50 -6.36 -15.77
N GLY A 116 7.19 -6.14 -14.63
CA GLY A 116 8.16 -5.07 -14.44
C GLY A 116 7.58 -3.65 -14.38
N ARG A 117 6.26 -3.48 -14.33
CA ARG A 117 5.61 -2.18 -14.13
C ARG A 117 5.26 -1.96 -12.68
N TRP A 118 5.37 -0.71 -12.23
CA TRP A 118 5.03 -0.29 -10.86
C TRP A 118 5.78 -1.06 -9.76
N ALA A 119 6.88 -1.74 -10.10
CA ALA A 119 7.68 -2.54 -9.17
C ALA A 119 8.24 -1.72 -7.98
N THR A 120 8.32 -0.40 -8.13
CA THR A 120 8.82 0.53 -7.10
C THR A 120 7.71 1.39 -6.48
N SER A 121 6.44 1.14 -6.84
CA SER A 121 5.28 2.03 -6.62
C SER A 121 5.35 3.40 -7.30
N GLY A 122 6.40 3.66 -8.09
CA GLY A 122 6.62 4.94 -8.75
C GLY A 122 6.98 6.09 -7.79
N VAL A 123 7.17 7.27 -8.36
CA VAL A 123 7.51 8.51 -7.64
C VAL A 123 6.30 9.41 -7.46
N SER A 124 6.23 10.06 -6.30
CA SER A 124 5.18 11.03 -5.96
C SER A 124 5.31 12.29 -6.81
N THR A 125 4.23 12.71 -7.46
CA THR A 125 4.18 13.94 -8.28
C THR A 125 3.17 14.96 -7.75
N ASN A 126 2.13 14.50 -7.05
CA ASN A 126 1.22 15.37 -6.33
C ASN A 126 0.64 14.63 -5.13
N LEU A 127 0.64 15.27 -3.96
CA LEU A 127 -0.02 14.78 -2.77
C LEU A 127 -0.89 15.90 -2.20
N THR A 128 -2.20 15.66 -2.11
CA THR A 128 -3.14 16.57 -1.45
C THR A 128 -3.65 15.90 -0.19
N VAL A 129 -3.65 16.63 0.94
CA VAL A 129 -4.11 16.13 2.24
C VAL A 129 -5.11 17.11 2.83
N ASN A 130 -6.27 16.59 3.23
CA ASN A 130 -7.29 17.29 3.98
C ASN A 130 -7.26 16.77 5.42
N TYR A 131 -7.00 17.64 6.39
CA TYR A 131 -7.01 17.31 7.81
C TYR A 131 -8.40 17.63 8.36
N ILE A 132 -9.12 16.59 8.77
CA ILE A 132 -10.57 16.68 9.01
C ILE A 132 -10.87 16.68 10.50
N SER A 133 -10.22 15.81 11.28
CA SER A 133 -10.46 15.76 12.71
C SER A 133 -9.24 15.26 13.49
N ALA A 134 -9.19 15.57 14.78
CA ALA A 134 -8.06 15.30 15.65
C ALA A 134 -7.88 13.79 15.94
N ALA A 135 -6.63 13.39 16.11
CA ALA A 135 -6.23 12.04 16.50
C ALA A 135 -5.17 12.15 17.62
N PRO A 136 -5.59 12.22 18.89
CA PRO A 136 -4.65 12.27 20.01
C PRO A 136 -3.81 10.98 20.09
N SER A 137 -2.70 11.04 20.83
CA SER A 137 -1.94 9.83 21.21
C SER A 137 -2.87 8.74 21.78
N GLY A 138 -2.59 7.48 21.44
CA GLY A 138 -3.43 6.32 21.71
C GLY A 138 -4.61 6.12 20.76
N THR A 139 -4.82 6.99 19.75
CA THR A 139 -5.92 6.79 18.79
C THR A 139 -5.61 5.61 17.87
N PRO A 140 -6.49 4.59 17.78
CA PRO A 140 -6.33 3.51 16.82
C PRO A 140 -6.73 4.00 15.43
N LEU A 141 -5.83 3.88 14.46
CA LEU A 141 -6.00 4.29 13.08
C LEU A 141 -6.17 3.10 12.15
N LYS A 142 -7.06 3.27 11.17
CA LYS A 142 -7.22 2.41 10.00
C LYS A 142 -7.06 3.27 8.75
N VAL A 143 -6.06 2.95 7.94
CA VAL A 143 -5.73 3.64 6.70
C VAL A 143 -6.19 2.80 5.53
N VAL A 144 -7.15 3.29 4.76
CA VAL A 144 -7.72 2.58 3.62
C VAL A 144 -7.34 3.31 2.35
N THR A 145 -6.59 2.66 1.46
CA THR A 145 -6.24 3.19 0.15
C THR A 145 -6.96 2.43 -0.95
N ARG A 146 -7.46 3.13 -1.96
CA ARG A 146 -7.92 2.56 -3.23
C ARG A 146 -7.20 3.20 -4.42
N VAL A 147 -7.00 2.41 -5.47
CA VAL A 147 -6.60 2.94 -6.79
C VAL A 147 -7.85 3.44 -7.51
N LEU A 148 -7.90 4.74 -7.80
CA LEU A 148 -9.01 5.33 -8.57
C LEU A 148 -8.81 5.13 -10.07
N GLN A 149 -7.58 5.32 -10.54
CA GLN A 149 -7.21 5.16 -11.95
C GLN A 149 -5.73 4.86 -12.05
N GLN A 150 -5.35 3.83 -12.83
CA GLN A 150 -3.96 3.50 -13.13
C GLN A 150 -3.79 3.33 -14.63
N SER A 151 -2.84 4.07 -15.19
CA SER A 151 -2.43 3.97 -16.59
C SER A 151 -1.07 3.29 -16.68
N LYS A 152 -0.44 3.32 -17.86
CA LYS A 152 0.90 2.77 -18.03
C LYS A 152 1.95 3.49 -17.18
N THR A 153 1.83 4.82 -16.99
CA THR A 153 2.89 5.65 -16.41
C THR A 153 2.40 6.58 -15.30
N SER A 154 1.10 6.66 -15.03
CA SER A 154 0.54 7.51 -14.00
C SER A 154 -0.65 6.85 -13.30
N SER A 155 -0.78 7.08 -12.01
CA SER A 155 -1.86 6.57 -11.17
C SER A 155 -2.38 7.65 -10.23
N LEU A 156 -3.69 7.63 -9.99
CA LEU A 156 -4.39 8.42 -9.00
C LEU A 156 -4.94 7.50 -7.91
N LEU A 157 -4.61 7.80 -6.67
CA LEU A 157 -5.06 7.07 -5.49
C LEU A 157 -5.88 7.97 -4.57
N GLU A 158 -6.77 7.32 -3.82
CA GLU A 158 -7.47 7.91 -2.69
C GLU A 158 -7.12 7.15 -1.42
N THR A 159 -6.76 7.87 -0.36
CA THR A 159 -6.48 7.29 0.96
C THR A 159 -7.31 7.97 2.04
N ARG A 160 -7.91 7.17 2.91
CA ARG A 160 -8.72 7.59 4.05
C ARG A 160 -8.03 7.13 5.33
N VAL A 161 -7.70 8.06 6.20
CA VAL A 161 -7.24 7.76 7.57
C VAL A 161 -8.45 7.89 8.48
N GLU A 162 -8.87 6.79 9.07
CA GLU A 162 -10.09 6.70 9.88
C GLU A 162 -9.74 6.23 11.29
N HIS A 163 -10.52 6.64 12.28
CA HIS A 163 -10.50 6.00 13.59
C HIS A 163 -10.98 4.55 13.43
N ALA A 164 -10.16 3.57 13.82
CA ALA A 164 -10.40 2.17 13.49
C ALA A 164 -11.76 1.66 14.01
N GLU A 165 -12.12 2.07 15.23
CA GLU A 165 -13.35 1.62 15.90
C GLU A 165 -14.62 2.40 15.49
N THR A 166 -14.52 3.72 15.32
CA THR A 166 -15.69 4.59 15.11
C THR A 166 -15.95 4.92 13.63
N GLY A 167 -14.97 4.67 12.75
CA GLY A 167 -15.03 5.05 11.34
C GLY A 167 -14.95 6.56 11.08
N ARG A 168 -14.75 7.38 12.13
CA ARG A 168 -14.60 8.83 12.00
C ARG A 168 -13.39 9.16 11.12
N LEU A 169 -13.60 9.99 10.11
CA LEU A 169 -12.56 10.40 9.17
C LEU A 169 -11.62 11.44 9.81
N ILE A 170 -10.34 11.10 9.89
CA ILE A 170 -9.28 11.91 10.51
C ILE A 170 -8.56 12.73 9.43
N ALA A 171 -8.16 12.07 8.34
CA ALA A 171 -7.58 12.72 7.19
C ALA A 171 -8.01 12.02 5.90
N PHE A 172 -8.01 12.80 4.82
CA PHE A 172 -8.31 12.32 3.47
C PHE A 172 -7.24 12.82 2.51
N GLY A 173 -6.70 11.93 1.69
CA GLY A 173 -5.68 12.28 0.73
C GLY A 173 -5.93 11.74 -0.66
N THR A 174 -5.45 12.50 -1.65
CA THR A 174 -5.28 12.01 -3.02
C THR A 174 -3.82 12.06 -3.39
N HIS A 175 -3.34 11.02 -4.06
CA HIS A 175 -1.93 10.89 -4.42
C HIS A 175 -1.79 10.54 -5.90
N VAL A 176 -1.03 11.34 -6.64
CA VAL A 176 -0.62 11.05 -8.02
C VAL A 176 0.81 10.56 -8.03
N LYS A 177 1.01 9.31 -8.47
CA LYS A 177 2.34 8.73 -8.66
C LYS A 177 2.61 8.45 -10.13
N GLN A 178 3.88 8.51 -10.51
CA GLN A 178 4.34 8.18 -11.86
C GLN A 178 5.25 6.96 -11.82
N ASP A 179 4.98 5.99 -12.68
CA ASP A 179 5.84 4.83 -12.85
C ASP A 179 7.15 5.28 -13.49
N THR A 180 8.27 4.84 -12.92
CA THR A 180 9.59 5.14 -13.44
C THR A 180 10.14 3.88 -14.10
N PRO A 181 10.82 3.98 -15.26
CA PRO A 181 11.55 2.84 -15.81
C PRO A 181 12.42 2.22 -14.72
N SER A 182 12.39 0.89 -14.56
CA SER A 182 13.02 0.13 -13.47
C SER A 182 14.55 0.20 -13.42
N LEU A 183 15.15 1.17 -14.11
CA LEU A 183 16.55 1.50 -14.04
C LEU A 183 16.81 2.21 -12.70
N MET A 184 17.62 1.57 -11.85
CA MET A 184 18.35 2.13 -10.70
C MET A 184 17.81 1.89 -9.29
N ILE A 185 17.04 0.83 -9.00
CA ILE A 185 16.95 0.34 -7.61
C ILE A 185 17.89 -0.87 -7.44
N LYS A 186 19.03 -0.65 -6.78
CA LYS A 186 19.90 -1.74 -6.31
C LYS A 186 19.24 -2.38 -5.10
N TRP A 187 18.58 -3.51 -5.32
CA TRP A 187 18.00 -4.29 -4.26
C TRP A 187 19.08 -5.01 -3.43
N PRO A 188 18.95 -5.09 -2.09
CA PRO A 188 19.88 -5.87 -1.26
C PRO A 188 19.92 -7.33 -1.70
N LYS A 189 21.10 -7.97 -1.59
CA LYS A 189 21.24 -9.41 -1.86
C LYS A 189 20.30 -10.21 -0.94
N GLY A 190 19.42 -11.01 -1.54
CA GLY A 190 18.56 -11.97 -0.82
C GLY A 190 17.16 -11.47 -0.50
N ALA A 191 16.82 -10.22 -0.79
CA ALA A 191 15.44 -9.78 -0.65
C ALA A 191 14.64 -10.19 -1.91
N ALA A 192 13.31 -10.33 -1.80
CA ALA A 192 12.46 -10.75 -2.91
C ALA A 192 12.59 -9.78 -4.10
N LYS A 193 12.86 -10.29 -5.31
CA LYS A 193 12.82 -9.45 -6.51
C LYS A 193 11.36 -9.11 -6.79
N LEU A 194 11.06 -7.82 -6.90
CA LEU A 194 9.77 -7.29 -7.37
C LEU A 194 9.74 -7.26 -8.90
#